data_AF-A0AAD7LUN7-F1
#
_entry.id   AF-A0AAD7LUN7-F1
#
_cell.length_a   1.000
_cell.length_b   1.000
_cell.length_c   1.000
_cell.angle_alpha   90.00
_cell.angle_beta   90.00
_cell.angle_gamma   90.00
#
_symmetry.space_group_name_H-M   'P 1'
#
loop_
_entity.id
_entity.type
_entity.pdbx_description
1 polymer ?
#
loop_
_entity_poly.entity_id
_entity_poly.type
_entity_poly.pdbx_seq_one_letter_code
_entity_poly.pdbx_strand_id
1 'polypeptide(L)'
;MSPQKSTYLALFIAILAIFASTNLIKPNPQLLRNFTNSIVTTFINFPTKLAFSKVVIEGRHDHQPHKKRRPEKKNSTGSVCDDFPLDIPPPDTNTTAYFCVDRKGCCNFTTVQAAIDAIPDFSPKKTIIWINNGIYYEKVNVPRTKPNITFQGQGYTSTAIAWNDTANSAHGTFYSGSVQVFAEKFIAKNISFMNVAPIPSPGDMGAQAVAIRIAGDQAAFWGCGFFGAQDTLHDDRGRHYFKDCYIQGSIDFIFGNGRSFYENCQLLSMANPVAPGQRSINGAVTAHGRVSKGENTGFVFINCLIGGNGRVWLGRAWRPFSRVVFINTTMSDIIAPEGWNDFNDPTRDQTIFYGEYNCSGTGASMTLRAPYVQRLNDILVSPFLTVSFIDGDQWLQPYN
;
A
#
# COMPACT_ATOMS: atom_id res chain seq x y z
N MET A 1 -18.20 2.91 5.83
CA MET A 1 -17.73 2.18 7.05
C MET A 1 -17.20 3.21 8.04
N SER A 2 -17.54 3.10 9.32
CA SER A 2 -17.11 4.10 10.32
C SER A 2 -15.58 4.12 10.49
N PRO A 3 -14.97 5.30 10.70
CA PRO A 3 -13.51 5.46 10.78
C PRO A 3 -12.88 4.57 11.87
N GLN A 4 -13.62 4.26 12.93
CA GLN A 4 -13.18 3.40 14.02
C GLN A 4 -12.90 1.94 13.57
N LYS A 5 -13.64 1.40 12.60
CA LYS A 5 -13.43 0.02 12.12
C LYS A 5 -12.15 -0.12 11.28
N SER A 6 -11.72 0.95 10.61
CA SER A 6 -10.47 0.98 9.83
C SER A 6 -9.25 0.92 10.75
N THR A 7 -9.28 1.63 11.88
CA THR A 7 -8.20 1.67 12.86
C THR A 7 -7.97 0.32 13.54
N TYR A 8 -9.05 -0.39 13.91
CA TYR A 8 -8.93 -1.73 14.51
C TYR A 8 -8.39 -2.77 13.53
N LEU A 9 -8.70 -2.64 12.24
CA LEU A 9 -8.20 -3.55 11.21
C LEU A 9 -6.71 -3.32 10.92
N ALA A 10 -6.27 -2.06 10.85
CA ALA A 10 -4.85 -1.72 10.71
C ALA A 10 -4.03 -2.21 11.92
N LEU A 11 -4.57 -2.07 13.14
CA LEU A 11 -3.94 -2.59 14.35
C LEU A 11 -3.83 -4.13 14.32
N PHE A 12 -4.87 -4.81 13.84
CA PHE A 12 -4.90 -6.26 13.71
C PHE A 12 -3.86 -6.78 12.70
N ILE A 13 -3.71 -6.10 11.56
CA ILE A 13 -2.69 -6.43 10.55
C ILE A 13 -1.29 -6.22 11.11
N ALA A 14 -1.05 -5.12 11.83
CA ALA A 14 0.24 -4.87 12.49
C ALA A 14 0.57 -5.94 13.54
N ILE A 15 -0.41 -6.36 14.34
CA ILE A 15 -0.25 -7.44 15.34
C ILE A 15 0.06 -8.77 14.64
N LEU A 16 -0.62 -9.10 13.54
CA LEU A 16 -0.36 -10.30 12.74
C LEU A 16 1.06 -10.30 12.16
N ALA A 17 1.53 -9.15 11.66
CA ALA A 17 2.90 -9.00 11.15
C ALA A 17 3.95 -9.21 12.24
N ILE A 18 3.73 -8.67 13.44
CA ILE A 18 4.60 -8.87 14.62
C ILE A 18 4.56 -10.32 15.10
N PHE A 19 3.39 -10.96 15.08
CA PHE A 19 3.23 -12.35 15.51
C PHE A 19 3.88 -13.35 14.53
N ALA A 20 3.77 -13.08 13.22
CA ALA A 20 4.42 -13.87 12.18
C ALA A 20 5.95 -13.76 12.28
N SER A 21 6.48 -12.55 12.50
CA SER A 21 7.93 -12.33 12.62
C SER A 21 8.54 -12.98 13.87
N THR A 22 7.79 -13.08 14.96
CA THR A 22 8.27 -13.64 16.24
C THR A 22 8.19 -15.17 16.29
N ASN A 23 7.16 -15.80 15.72
CA ASN A 23 6.93 -17.26 15.86
C ASN A 23 7.52 -18.12 14.73
N LEU A 24 7.84 -17.52 13.57
CA LEU A 24 8.49 -18.25 12.47
C LEU A 24 10.02 -18.39 12.67
N ILE A 25 10.62 -17.61 13.57
CA ILE A 25 12.08 -17.59 13.76
C ILE A 25 12.53 -18.48 14.94
N LYS A 26 11.69 -18.71 15.95
CA LYS A 26 11.91 -19.72 17.02
C LYS A 26 10.58 -20.21 17.62
N PRO A 27 10.17 -21.48 17.41
CA PRO A 27 8.96 -22.00 18.04
C PRO A 27 9.18 -22.18 19.55
N ASN A 28 8.45 -21.42 20.39
CA ASN A 28 8.38 -21.65 21.84
C ASN A 28 7.08 -22.39 22.20
N PRO A 29 7.13 -23.69 22.57
CA PRO A 29 5.94 -24.51 22.79
C PRO A 29 5.08 -24.09 24.01
N GLN A 30 5.66 -23.37 24.98
CA GLN A 30 4.95 -22.99 26.20
C GLN A 30 4.01 -21.79 26.01
N LEU A 31 4.32 -20.90 25.07
CA LEU A 31 3.49 -19.72 24.77
C LEU A 31 2.20 -20.10 24.03
N LEU A 32 2.27 -21.13 23.17
CA LEU A 32 1.14 -21.64 22.41
C LEU A 32 0.06 -22.26 23.30
N ARG A 33 0.45 -22.95 24.39
CA ARG A 33 -0.48 -23.56 25.36
C ARG A 33 -1.16 -22.54 26.28
N ASN A 34 -0.46 -21.46 26.64
CA ASN A 34 -1.04 -20.42 27.50
C ASN A 34 -2.06 -19.56 26.74
N PHE A 35 -1.88 -19.37 25.42
CA PHE A 35 -2.81 -18.61 24.60
C PHE A 35 -4.12 -19.35 24.30
N THR A 36 -4.06 -20.67 24.09
CA THR A 36 -5.28 -21.49 23.90
C THR A 36 -6.17 -21.52 25.14
N ASN A 37 -5.59 -21.45 26.35
CA ASN A 37 -6.37 -21.47 27.60
C ASN A 37 -6.98 -20.10 27.95
N SER A 38 -6.34 -18.99 27.56
CA SER A 38 -6.83 -17.63 27.87
C SER A 38 -7.97 -17.17 26.96
N ILE A 39 -8.05 -17.67 25.72
CA ILE A 39 -9.17 -17.36 24.81
C ILE A 39 -10.45 -18.11 25.25
N VAL A 40 -10.33 -19.35 25.75
CA VAL A 40 -11.49 -20.14 26.20
C VAL A 40 -12.10 -19.58 27.49
N THR A 41 -11.31 -18.95 28.37
CA THR A 41 -11.80 -18.37 29.63
C THR A 41 -12.37 -16.96 29.49
N THR A 42 -12.01 -16.21 28.45
CA THR A 42 -12.50 -14.83 28.25
C THR A 42 -13.87 -14.79 27.54
N PHE A 43 -14.31 -15.88 26.90
CA PHE A 43 -15.60 -15.95 26.19
C PHE A 43 -16.77 -16.52 27.02
N ILE A 44 -16.55 -16.98 28.26
CA ILE A 44 -17.60 -17.62 29.08
C ILE A 44 -18.13 -16.70 30.21
N ASN A 45 -17.45 -15.59 30.54
CA ASN A 45 -17.82 -14.75 31.70
C ASN A 45 -18.04 -13.27 31.38
N PHE A 46 -19.11 -12.95 30.63
CA PHE A 46 -19.69 -11.60 30.64
C PHE A 46 -21.20 -11.66 30.95
N PRO A 47 -21.65 -11.12 32.11
CA PRO A 47 -23.06 -11.07 32.45
C PRO A 47 -23.73 -9.86 31.78
N THR A 48 -24.75 -10.10 30.98
CA THR A 48 -25.66 -9.06 30.48
C THR A 48 -26.56 -8.57 31.60
N LYS A 49 -26.33 -7.35 32.11
CA LYS A 49 -27.36 -6.59 32.85
C LYS A 49 -27.89 -5.48 31.95
N LEU A 50 -29.06 -5.69 31.37
CA LEU A 50 -29.97 -4.61 30.97
C LEU A 50 -31.22 -4.72 31.82
N ALA A 51 -31.49 -3.68 32.60
CA ALA A 51 -32.70 -3.54 33.39
C ALA A 51 -33.85 -3.05 32.49
N PHE A 52 -35.00 -3.72 32.56
CA PHE A 52 -36.29 -3.17 32.15
C PHE A 52 -37.33 -3.48 33.22
N SER A 53 -38.03 -2.44 33.66
CA SER A 53 -39.04 -2.44 34.73
C SER A 53 -40.22 -3.36 34.44
N LYS A 54 -40.70 -4.00 35.51
CA LYS A 54 -41.97 -4.72 35.56
C LYS A 54 -43.16 -3.74 35.46
N VAL A 55 -44.09 -4.03 34.56
CA VAL A 55 -45.50 -3.65 34.66
C VAL A 55 -46.31 -4.96 34.58
N VAL A 56 -47.28 -5.12 35.49
CA VAL A 56 -48.04 -6.35 35.71
C VAL A 56 -49.47 -6.19 35.18
N ILE A 57 -49.81 -7.06 34.21
CA ILE A 57 -51.03 -7.87 33.96
C ILE A 57 -52.39 -7.19 33.70
N GLU A 58 -53.02 -7.48 32.55
CA GLU A 58 -54.24 -8.32 32.42
C GLU A 58 -54.60 -8.63 30.94
N GLY A 59 -55.07 -9.86 30.65
CA GLY A 59 -55.94 -10.11 29.48
C GLY A 59 -55.66 -11.31 28.55
N ARG A 60 -56.14 -12.50 28.98
CA ARG A 60 -56.76 -13.61 28.21
C ARG A 60 -56.04 -14.38 27.07
N HIS A 61 -56.32 -15.68 27.13
CA HIS A 61 -55.88 -16.83 26.34
C HIS A 61 -56.23 -16.77 24.84
N ASP A 62 -55.37 -17.37 24.00
CA ASP A 62 -55.79 -18.49 23.14
C ASP A 62 -54.60 -19.37 22.68
N HIS A 63 -54.81 -20.69 22.70
CA HIS A 63 -53.84 -21.74 22.39
C HIS A 63 -53.95 -22.17 20.92
N GLN A 64 -52.83 -22.19 20.19
CA GLN A 64 -52.65 -23.10 19.04
C GLN A 64 -51.21 -23.64 18.95
N PRO A 65 -51.00 -24.93 18.64
CA PRO A 65 -49.70 -25.59 18.74
C PRO A 65 -48.96 -25.57 17.40
N HIS A 66 -47.86 -24.82 17.30
CA HIS A 66 -46.91 -24.99 16.20
C HIS A 66 -45.66 -25.75 16.65
N LYS A 67 -45.53 -26.95 16.07
CA LYS A 67 -44.43 -27.90 16.20
C LYS A 67 -43.07 -27.19 16.07
N LYS A 68 -42.22 -27.32 17.10
CA LYS A 68 -40.79 -27.00 17.02
C LYS A 68 -40.12 -27.89 15.96
N ARG A 69 -39.87 -27.35 14.77
CA ARG A 69 -38.83 -27.88 13.87
C ARG A 69 -37.49 -27.42 14.41
N ARG A 70 -36.66 -28.38 14.85
CA ARG A 70 -35.22 -28.16 15.06
C ARG A 70 -34.63 -27.69 13.73
N PRO A 71 -33.84 -26.61 13.69
CA PRO A 71 -33.04 -26.33 12.50
C PRO A 71 -31.95 -27.40 12.45
N GLU A 72 -31.98 -28.24 11.42
CA GLU A 72 -30.85 -29.07 11.04
C GLU A 72 -29.65 -28.15 10.79
N LYS A 73 -28.56 -28.39 11.53
CA LYS A 73 -27.25 -27.85 11.18
C LYS A 73 -26.84 -28.47 9.85
N LYS A 74 -27.08 -27.75 8.75
CA LYS A 74 -26.29 -27.94 7.53
C LYS A 74 -24.85 -27.55 7.89
N ASN A 75 -24.02 -28.55 8.14
CA ASN A 75 -22.58 -28.41 7.94
C ASN A 75 -22.37 -28.17 6.44
N SER A 76 -22.42 -26.91 6.00
CA SER A 76 -21.79 -26.57 4.73
C SER A 76 -20.30 -26.68 4.96
N THR A 77 -19.73 -27.82 4.60
CA THR A 77 -18.34 -27.89 4.18
C THR A 77 -18.23 -26.96 2.97
N GLY A 78 -18.01 -25.66 3.21
CA GLY A 78 -17.67 -24.73 2.14
C GLY A 78 -16.51 -25.34 1.37
N SER A 79 -16.66 -25.46 0.05
CA SER A 79 -15.58 -25.98 -0.76
C SER A 79 -14.38 -25.05 -0.59
N VAL A 80 -13.18 -25.62 -0.58
CA VAL A 80 -11.92 -24.88 -0.44
C VAL A 80 -11.80 -23.74 -1.48
N CYS A 81 -12.61 -23.80 -2.55
CA CYS A 81 -12.61 -22.96 -3.73
C CYS A 81 -13.78 -21.96 -3.83
N ASP A 82 -14.58 -21.77 -2.78
CA ASP A 82 -15.78 -20.91 -2.81
C ASP A 82 -15.48 -19.39 -2.73
N ASP A 83 -14.21 -18.99 -2.77
CA ASP A 83 -13.76 -17.61 -2.60
C ASP A 83 -13.77 -16.78 -3.91
N PHE A 84 -14.09 -17.40 -5.06
CA PHE A 84 -14.24 -16.70 -6.34
C PHE A 84 -15.72 -16.49 -6.73
N PRO A 85 -16.07 -15.34 -7.34
CA PRO A 85 -17.28 -15.24 -8.14
C PRO A 85 -17.31 -16.35 -9.21
N LEU A 86 -18.49 -16.92 -9.45
CA LEU A 86 -18.69 -18.11 -10.30
C LEU A 86 -18.19 -17.98 -11.75
N ASP A 87 -17.84 -16.78 -12.22
CA ASP A 87 -17.43 -16.46 -13.60
C ASP A 87 -16.00 -15.89 -13.72
N ILE A 88 -15.13 -16.15 -12.74
CA ILE A 88 -13.72 -15.71 -12.74
C ILE A 88 -12.78 -16.92 -12.82
N PRO A 89 -11.77 -16.90 -13.70
CA PRO A 89 -11.50 -15.89 -14.72
C PRO A 89 -12.49 -16.01 -15.91
N PRO A 90 -12.83 -14.90 -16.59
CA PRO A 90 -13.61 -14.96 -17.82
C PRO A 90 -12.83 -15.70 -18.93
N PRO A 91 -13.52 -16.21 -19.97
CA PRO A 91 -12.84 -16.88 -21.08
C PRO A 91 -11.95 -15.92 -21.88
N ASP A 92 -10.89 -16.48 -22.47
CA ASP A 92 -9.99 -15.78 -23.37
C ASP A 92 -10.71 -15.16 -24.57
N THR A 93 -10.16 -14.04 -25.05
CA THR A 93 -10.56 -13.40 -26.30
C THR A 93 -9.41 -13.37 -27.30
N ASN A 94 -9.66 -12.84 -28.50
CA ASN A 94 -8.61 -12.62 -29.50
C ASN A 94 -7.53 -11.62 -29.03
N THR A 95 -7.86 -10.74 -28.08
CA THR A 95 -6.98 -9.65 -27.62
C THR A 95 -6.54 -9.77 -26.16
N THR A 96 -7.21 -10.61 -25.38
CA THR A 96 -6.96 -10.76 -23.93
C THR A 96 -6.88 -12.23 -23.54
N ALA A 97 -5.87 -12.59 -22.75
CA ALA A 97 -5.77 -13.87 -22.05
C ALA A 97 -6.05 -13.67 -20.57
N TYR A 98 -6.71 -14.64 -19.92
CA TYR A 98 -7.02 -14.60 -18.50
C TYR A 98 -6.44 -15.79 -17.76
N PHE A 99 -5.57 -15.50 -16.80
CA PHE A 99 -5.00 -16.51 -15.91
C PHE A 99 -5.60 -16.36 -14.53
N CYS A 100 -5.73 -17.47 -13.79
CA CYS A 100 -6.14 -17.45 -12.40
C CYS A 100 -5.06 -18.05 -11.49
N VAL A 101 -4.84 -17.38 -10.37
CA VAL A 101 -3.92 -17.79 -9.32
C VAL A 101 -4.72 -17.98 -8.02
N ASP A 102 -4.58 -19.17 -7.44
CA ASP A 102 -5.11 -19.49 -6.12
C ASP A 102 -4.15 -20.41 -5.35
N ARG A 103 -3.65 -19.94 -4.21
CA ARG A 103 -2.70 -20.68 -3.38
C ARG A 103 -3.24 -22.00 -2.81
N LYS A 104 -4.56 -22.21 -2.82
CA LYS A 104 -5.19 -23.45 -2.34
C LYS A 104 -5.40 -24.47 -3.47
N GLY A 105 -5.01 -24.15 -4.71
CA GLY A 105 -5.10 -25.06 -5.86
C GLY A 105 -6.44 -25.03 -6.59
N CYS A 106 -7.26 -24.00 -6.38
CA CYS A 106 -8.56 -23.85 -7.03
C CYS A 106 -8.49 -23.25 -8.43
N CYS A 107 -7.30 -22.89 -8.89
CA CYS A 107 -7.04 -22.32 -10.21
C CYS A 107 -5.85 -22.99 -10.90
N ASN A 108 -5.61 -22.64 -12.16
CA ASN A 108 -4.55 -23.18 -13.01
C ASN A 108 -3.13 -22.94 -12.43
N PHE A 109 -2.96 -21.92 -11.61
CA PHE A 109 -1.70 -21.59 -10.96
C PHE A 109 -1.88 -21.44 -9.45
N THR A 110 -0.88 -21.87 -8.68
CA THR A 110 -0.84 -21.70 -7.22
C THR A 110 0.04 -20.53 -6.77
N THR A 111 0.89 -20.01 -7.67
CA THR A 111 1.76 -18.85 -7.44
C THR A 111 1.61 -17.82 -8.55
N VAL A 112 1.89 -16.57 -8.22
CA VAL A 112 1.84 -15.46 -9.16
C VAL A 112 2.99 -15.56 -10.17
N GLN A 113 4.19 -15.95 -9.73
CA GLN A 113 5.33 -16.11 -10.64
C GLN A 113 5.06 -17.19 -11.70
N ALA A 114 4.46 -18.32 -11.35
CA ALA A 114 4.16 -19.37 -12.33
C ALA A 114 3.16 -18.90 -13.41
N ALA A 115 2.18 -18.08 -13.03
CA ALA A 115 1.26 -17.47 -13.99
C ALA A 115 2.00 -16.52 -14.94
N ILE A 116 2.92 -15.70 -14.44
CA ILE A 116 3.75 -14.83 -15.29
C ILE A 116 4.61 -15.67 -16.24
N ASP A 117 5.26 -16.71 -15.74
CA ASP A 117 6.18 -17.56 -16.51
C ASP A 117 5.48 -18.23 -17.70
N ALA A 118 4.20 -18.57 -17.55
CA ALA A 118 3.38 -19.16 -18.62
C ALA A 118 2.99 -18.19 -19.75
N ILE A 119 3.14 -16.87 -19.56
CA ILE A 119 2.83 -15.89 -20.61
C ILE A 119 3.94 -15.92 -21.67
N PRO A 120 3.63 -16.06 -22.97
CA PRO A 120 4.64 -15.97 -24.02
C PRO A 120 5.35 -14.62 -24.02
N ASP A 121 6.66 -14.63 -24.22
CA ASP A 121 7.43 -13.39 -24.42
C ASP A 121 6.90 -12.61 -25.62
N PHE A 122 6.83 -11.29 -25.46
CA PHE A 122 6.32 -10.32 -26.43
C PHE A 122 4.91 -10.63 -26.94
N SER A 123 4.08 -11.26 -26.10
CA SER A 123 2.68 -11.52 -26.42
C SER A 123 1.97 -10.24 -26.89
N PRO A 124 1.30 -10.27 -28.06
CA PRO A 124 0.47 -9.14 -28.51
C PRO A 124 -0.85 -9.07 -27.73
N LYS A 125 -1.25 -10.14 -27.03
CA LYS A 125 -2.42 -10.16 -26.16
C LYS A 125 -2.10 -9.52 -24.82
N LYS A 126 -3.04 -8.72 -24.31
CA LYS A 126 -3.07 -8.34 -22.89
C LYS A 126 -3.27 -9.58 -22.04
N THR A 127 -2.56 -9.71 -20.92
CA THR A 127 -2.82 -10.79 -19.98
C THR A 127 -3.34 -10.24 -18.66
N ILE A 128 -4.50 -10.74 -18.21
CA ILE A 128 -5.08 -10.39 -16.91
C ILE A 128 -4.91 -11.61 -16.00
N ILE A 129 -4.10 -11.46 -14.95
CA ILE A 129 -3.90 -12.45 -13.90
C ILE A 129 -4.84 -12.09 -12.75
N TRP A 130 -5.89 -12.88 -12.58
CA TRP A 130 -6.78 -12.84 -11.43
C TRP A 130 -6.13 -13.56 -10.26
N ILE A 131 -5.96 -12.85 -9.14
CA ILE A 131 -5.26 -13.35 -7.97
C ILE A 131 -6.27 -13.44 -6.82
N ASN A 132 -6.56 -14.65 -6.35
CA ASN A 132 -7.54 -14.88 -5.30
C ASN A 132 -7.15 -14.18 -3.98
N ASN A 133 -8.06 -14.07 -3.03
CA ASN A 133 -7.72 -13.64 -1.68
C ASN A 133 -6.60 -14.52 -1.06
N GLY A 134 -5.81 -13.89 -0.20
CA GLY A 134 -4.69 -14.51 0.48
C GLY A 134 -3.40 -13.72 0.37
N ILE A 135 -2.44 -14.17 1.17
CA ILE A 135 -1.06 -13.69 1.14
C ILE A 135 -0.24 -14.71 0.36
N TYR A 136 0.33 -14.26 -0.75
CA TYR A 136 1.24 -14.99 -1.62
C TYR A 136 2.65 -14.64 -1.18
N TYR A 137 3.26 -15.52 -0.36
CA TYR A 137 4.60 -15.33 0.15
C TYR A 137 5.63 -15.82 -0.87
N GLU A 138 5.95 -14.98 -1.83
CA GLU A 138 6.82 -15.28 -2.97
C GLU A 138 7.48 -14.00 -3.48
N LYS A 139 8.65 -14.15 -4.10
CA LYS A 139 9.31 -13.07 -4.84
C LYS A 139 8.85 -13.10 -6.29
N VAL A 140 8.36 -11.97 -6.78
CA VAL A 140 7.78 -11.87 -8.13
C VAL A 140 8.59 -10.94 -9.02
N ASN A 141 8.88 -11.37 -10.23
CA ASN A 141 9.54 -10.60 -11.26
C ASN A 141 8.68 -10.58 -12.53
N VAL A 142 8.27 -9.39 -12.96
CA VAL A 142 7.55 -9.14 -14.21
C VAL A 142 8.57 -8.62 -15.25
N PRO A 143 9.12 -9.48 -16.10
CA PRO A 143 10.24 -9.11 -16.99
C PRO A 143 9.79 -8.17 -18.10
N ARG A 144 10.73 -7.38 -18.63
CA ARG A 144 10.49 -6.46 -19.76
C ARG A 144 9.91 -7.16 -21.00
N THR A 145 10.22 -8.44 -21.18
CA THR A 145 9.73 -9.25 -22.29
C THR A 145 8.24 -9.55 -22.23
N LYS A 146 7.55 -9.25 -21.12
CA LYS A 146 6.12 -9.56 -20.94
C LYS A 146 5.29 -8.28 -20.69
N PRO A 147 5.12 -7.41 -21.72
CA PRO A 147 4.36 -6.17 -21.58
C PRO A 147 2.85 -6.44 -21.42
N ASN A 148 2.08 -5.41 -21.05
CA ASN A 148 0.61 -5.46 -20.96
C ASN A 148 0.05 -6.51 -19.99
N ILE A 149 0.74 -6.74 -18.87
CA ILE A 149 0.24 -7.59 -17.78
C ILE A 149 -0.63 -6.76 -16.84
N THR A 150 -1.78 -7.31 -16.44
CA THR A 150 -2.63 -6.78 -15.36
C THR A 150 -2.70 -7.77 -14.21
N PHE A 151 -2.37 -7.34 -13.00
CA PHE A 151 -2.74 -8.05 -11.77
C PHE A 151 -4.08 -7.52 -11.28
N GLN A 152 -5.01 -8.44 -11.03
CA GLN A 152 -6.34 -8.14 -10.50
C GLN A 152 -6.56 -8.95 -9.23
N GLY A 153 -6.45 -8.29 -8.07
CA GLY A 153 -6.80 -8.87 -6.77
C GLY A 153 -8.27 -8.64 -6.40
N GLN A 154 -8.67 -9.12 -5.22
CA GLN A 154 -10.02 -8.97 -4.67
C GLN A 154 -10.16 -7.80 -3.67
N GLY A 155 -9.10 -7.02 -3.47
CA GLY A 155 -9.04 -5.92 -2.51
C GLY A 155 -7.64 -5.80 -1.91
N TYR A 156 -7.17 -4.56 -1.68
CA TYR A 156 -5.85 -4.37 -1.07
C TYR A 156 -5.77 -4.92 0.37
N THR A 157 -6.89 -5.13 1.05
CA THR A 157 -6.93 -5.76 2.38
C THR A 157 -7.06 -7.28 2.35
N SER A 158 -7.35 -7.88 1.19
CA SER A 158 -7.67 -9.31 1.05
C SER A 158 -6.68 -10.08 0.18
N THR A 159 -6.05 -9.43 -0.81
CA THR A 159 -5.05 -10.05 -1.69
C THR A 159 -3.71 -9.32 -1.57
N ALA A 160 -2.62 -10.05 -1.28
CA ALA A 160 -1.30 -9.46 -1.14
C ALA A 160 -0.18 -10.38 -1.64
N ILE A 161 0.85 -9.80 -2.26
CA ILE A 161 2.14 -10.45 -2.52
C ILE A 161 3.15 -9.93 -1.51
N ALA A 162 3.85 -10.83 -0.82
CA ALA A 162 4.75 -10.50 0.27
C ALA A 162 6.09 -11.24 0.18
N TRP A 163 7.15 -10.54 0.54
CA TRP A 163 8.49 -11.10 0.77
C TRP A 163 9.17 -10.33 1.92
N ASN A 164 10.40 -10.65 2.28
CA ASN A 164 11.08 -10.05 3.45
C ASN A 164 12.56 -9.73 3.23
N ASP A 165 12.98 -9.53 1.98
CA ASP A 165 14.36 -9.15 1.71
C ASP A 165 14.67 -7.75 2.24
N THR A 166 15.86 -7.61 2.81
CA THR A 166 16.49 -6.34 3.11
C THR A 166 17.56 -6.05 2.05
N ALA A 167 18.07 -4.83 1.97
CA ALA A 167 19.21 -4.51 1.14
C ALA A 167 20.42 -5.38 1.49
N ASN A 168 20.62 -5.72 2.77
CA ASN A 168 21.68 -6.61 3.20
C ASN A 168 21.49 -8.04 2.68
N SER A 169 20.29 -8.62 2.80
CA SER A 169 20.02 -10.00 2.32
C SER A 169 19.99 -10.12 0.80
N ALA A 170 19.60 -9.05 0.10
CA ALA A 170 19.50 -9.02 -1.36
C ALA A 170 20.73 -8.42 -2.06
N HIS A 171 21.78 -8.05 -1.33
CA HIS A 171 22.98 -7.38 -1.86
C HIS A 171 22.70 -6.04 -2.57
N GLY A 172 21.73 -5.29 -2.05
CA GLY A 172 21.40 -3.92 -2.44
C GLY A 172 19.90 -3.65 -2.37
N THR A 173 19.54 -2.40 -2.06
CA THR A 173 18.13 -1.95 -1.98
C THR A 173 17.35 -2.31 -3.25
N PHE A 174 17.98 -2.14 -4.41
CA PHE A 174 17.35 -2.35 -5.72
C PHE A 174 16.91 -3.79 -5.99
N TYR A 175 17.50 -4.76 -5.28
CA TYR A 175 17.20 -6.19 -5.41
C TYR A 175 16.28 -6.70 -4.30
N SER A 176 15.99 -5.88 -3.28
CA SER A 176 15.16 -6.25 -2.12
C SER A 176 13.66 -6.27 -2.39
N GLY A 177 13.22 -5.82 -3.57
CA GLY A 177 11.82 -5.75 -3.97
C GLY A 177 11.11 -7.10 -3.88
N SER A 178 10.05 -7.19 -3.08
CA SER A 178 9.15 -8.36 -3.08
C SER A 178 8.55 -8.58 -4.47
N VAL A 179 8.20 -7.49 -5.14
CA VAL A 179 7.79 -7.48 -6.55
C VAL A 179 8.70 -6.55 -7.36
N GLN A 180 9.18 -7.00 -8.51
CA GLN A 180 9.95 -6.19 -9.45
C GLN A 180 9.23 -6.14 -10.80
N VAL A 181 8.86 -4.93 -11.22
CA VAL A 181 8.12 -4.70 -12.47
C VAL A 181 9.02 -3.99 -13.47
N PHE A 182 9.45 -4.72 -14.50
CA PHE A 182 10.22 -4.18 -15.63
C PHE A 182 9.40 -4.11 -16.93
N ALA A 183 8.23 -4.77 -16.95
CA ALA A 183 7.29 -4.74 -18.07
C ALA A 183 6.64 -3.38 -18.26
N GLU A 184 6.53 -2.95 -19.51
CA GLU A 184 5.76 -1.75 -19.88
C GLU A 184 4.26 -2.03 -19.83
N LYS A 185 3.48 -0.97 -19.60
CA LYS A 185 2.01 -1.03 -19.55
C LYS A 185 1.47 -2.01 -18.51
N PHE A 186 2.22 -2.18 -17.41
CA PHE A 186 1.81 -2.99 -16.28
C PHE A 186 0.66 -2.32 -15.53
N ILE A 187 -0.34 -3.09 -15.14
CA ILE A 187 -1.48 -2.62 -14.36
C ILE A 187 -1.61 -3.46 -13.10
N ALA A 188 -1.86 -2.83 -11.96
CA ALA A 188 -2.33 -3.53 -10.76
C ALA A 188 -3.63 -2.90 -10.25
N LYS A 189 -4.57 -3.77 -9.87
CA LYS A 189 -5.87 -3.38 -9.33
C LYS A 189 -6.16 -4.17 -8.06
N ASN A 190 -6.56 -3.48 -7.00
CA ASN A 190 -7.13 -4.09 -5.79
C ASN A 190 -6.25 -5.19 -5.18
N ILE A 191 -4.94 -4.95 -5.11
CA ILE A 191 -3.94 -5.89 -4.55
C ILE A 191 -2.91 -5.11 -3.74
N SER A 192 -2.29 -5.79 -2.78
CA SER A 192 -1.20 -5.22 -1.99
C SER A 192 0.17 -5.81 -2.32
N PHE A 193 1.17 -4.96 -2.25
CA PHE A 193 2.58 -5.32 -2.32
C PHE A 193 3.21 -5.05 -0.96
N MET A 194 3.87 -6.06 -0.39
CA MET A 194 4.37 -5.99 0.99
C MET A 194 5.83 -6.42 1.09
N ASN A 195 6.63 -5.67 1.85
CA ASN A 195 7.87 -6.19 2.41
C ASN A 195 7.73 -6.28 3.93
N VAL A 196 7.83 -7.51 4.45
CA VAL A 196 7.63 -7.84 5.87
C VAL A 196 8.94 -8.05 6.61
N ALA A 197 10.05 -7.50 6.10
CA ALA A 197 11.30 -7.42 6.83
C ALA A 197 11.11 -6.69 8.18
N PRO A 198 11.96 -6.96 9.19
CA PRO A 198 11.92 -6.25 10.46
C PRO A 198 12.01 -4.73 10.26
N ILE A 199 11.18 -3.98 11.00
CA ILE A 199 11.19 -2.51 10.96
C ILE A 199 12.54 -2.01 11.50
N PRO A 200 13.32 -1.26 10.70
CA PRO A 200 14.62 -0.78 11.14
C PRO A 200 14.52 0.35 12.16
N SER A 201 15.56 0.47 12.98
CA SER A 201 15.83 1.70 13.70
C SER A 201 16.44 2.75 12.76
N PRO A 202 16.23 4.06 12.99
CA PRO A 202 16.88 5.10 12.20
C PRO A 202 18.40 4.95 12.21
N GLY A 203 18.99 4.79 11.01
CA GLY A 203 20.44 4.66 10.83
C GLY A 203 20.95 3.22 10.67
N ASP A 204 20.08 2.21 10.76
CA ASP A 204 20.47 0.81 10.54
C ASP A 204 21.06 0.60 9.13
N MET A 205 22.23 -0.03 9.06
CA MET A 205 22.91 -0.30 7.79
C MET A 205 22.27 -1.50 7.08
N GLY A 206 21.91 -1.31 5.80
CA GLY A 206 21.42 -2.38 4.94
C GLY A 206 19.99 -2.85 5.23
N ALA A 207 19.22 -2.09 6.01
CA ALA A 207 17.88 -2.48 6.45
C ALA A 207 16.74 -1.97 5.54
N GLN A 208 17.06 -1.29 4.44
CA GLN A 208 16.09 -0.89 3.41
C GLN A 208 15.36 -2.12 2.88
N ALA A 209 14.05 -2.03 2.66
CA ALA A 209 13.25 -3.21 2.34
C ALA A 209 12.08 -2.82 1.41
N VAL A 210 12.28 -3.04 0.11
CA VAL A 210 11.35 -2.60 -0.94
C VAL A 210 10.17 -3.57 -1.05
N ALA A 211 8.94 -3.06 -1.02
CA ALA A 211 7.73 -3.85 -1.27
C ALA A 211 7.54 -4.08 -2.78
N ILE A 212 7.72 -3.03 -3.57
CA ILE A 212 7.69 -3.11 -5.02
C ILE A 212 8.63 -2.10 -5.66
N ARG A 213 9.32 -2.55 -6.71
CA ARG A 213 10.09 -1.71 -7.61
C ARG A 213 9.43 -1.63 -8.97
N ILE A 214 9.26 -0.42 -9.50
CA ILE A 214 8.59 -0.17 -10.79
C ILE A 214 9.56 0.57 -11.72
N ALA A 215 9.98 -0.11 -12.78
CA ALA A 215 10.96 0.38 -13.76
C ALA A 215 10.49 0.21 -15.22
N GLY A 216 9.26 -0.26 -15.42
CA GLY A 216 8.60 -0.35 -16.72
C GLY A 216 7.72 0.87 -16.96
N ASP A 217 7.79 1.45 -18.16
CA ASP A 217 7.06 2.66 -18.50
C ASP A 217 5.53 2.42 -18.58
N GLN A 218 4.74 3.46 -18.35
CA GLN A 218 3.28 3.43 -18.45
C GLN A 218 2.60 2.45 -17.47
N ALA A 219 3.09 2.36 -16.24
CA ALA A 219 2.50 1.51 -15.22
C ALA A 219 1.40 2.23 -14.43
N ALA A 220 0.30 1.53 -14.10
CA ALA A 220 -0.80 2.12 -13.37
C ALA A 220 -1.35 1.23 -12.24
N PHE A 221 -1.69 1.86 -11.13
CA PHE A 221 -2.10 1.22 -9.88
C PHE A 221 -3.42 1.83 -9.40
N TRP A 222 -4.44 0.99 -9.21
CA TRP A 222 -5.76 1.44 -8.75
C TRP A 222 -6.19 0.68 -7.50
N GLY A 223 -6.53 1.40 -6.43
CA GLY A 223 -7.00 0.78 -5.19
C GLY A 223 -6.00 -0.20 -4.58
N CYS A 224 -4.70 0.01 -4.82
CA CYS A 224 -3.63 -0.87 -4.38
C CYS A 224 -3.07 -0.46 -3.01
N GLY A 225 -2.48 -1.43 -2.31
CA GLY A 225 -1.79 -1.21 -1.04
C GLY A 225 -0.29 -1.42 -1.17
N PHE A 226 0.50 -0.60 -0.48
CA PHE A 226 1.96 -0.68 -0.46
C PHE A 226 2.41 -0.62 0.99
N PHE A 227 3.00 -1.71 1.49
CA PHE A 227 3.35 -1.87 2.90
C PHE A 227 4.82 -2.23 3.06
N GLY A 228 5.53 -1.44 3.84
CA GLY A 228 6.93 -1.64 4.17
C GLY A 228 7.36 -0.62 5.21
N ALA A 229 8.64 -0.62 5.59
CA ALA A 229 9.17 0.36 6.51
C ALA A 229 10.03 1.40 5.77
N GLN A 230 11.33 1.17 5.64
CA GLN A 230 12.21 2.03 4.86
C GLN A 230 12.20 1.61 3.40
N ASP A 231 12.09 2.56 2.48
CA ASP A 231 12.14 2.36 1.03
C ASP A 231 10.98 1.49 0.46
N THR A 232 9.75 1.63 1.01
CA THR A 232 8.58 0.80 0.64
C THR A 232 8.31 0.74 -0.88
N LEU A 233 8.12 1.89 -1.52
CA LEU A 233 7.79 2.02 -2.94
C LEU A 233 8.98 2.60 -3.70
N HIS A 234 9.67 1.73 -4.46
CA HIS A 234 10.72 2.16 -5.36
C HIS A 234 10.13 2.48 -6.75
N ASP A 235 9.67 3.72 -6.88
CA ASP A 235 9.22 4.33 -8.13
C ASP A 235 10.43 4.75 -8.99
N ASP A 236 11.15 3.73 -9.48
CA ASP A 236 12.50 3.80 -10.05
C ASP A 236 12.57 4.70 -11.29
N ARG A 237 11.83 4.36 -12.35
CA ARG A 237 11.84 5.08 -13.63
C ARG A 237 10.63 4.76 -14.50
N GLY A 238 10.27 5.70 -15.37
CA GLY A 238 9.11 5.59 -16.25
C GLY A 238 8.01 6.56 -15.86
N ARG A 239 6.89 6.50 -16.59
CA ARG A 239 5.66 7.25 -16.34
C ARG A 239 4.68 6.38 -15.58
N HIS A 240 4.27 6.81 -14.40
CA HIS A 240 3.40 6.01 -13.55
C HIS A 240 2.20 6.78 -13.03
N TYR A 241 1.10 6.05 -12.82
CA TYR A 241 -0.13 6.59 -12.27
C TYR A 241 -0.59 5.76 -11.07
N PHE A 242 -0.88 6.41 -9.96
CA PHE A 242 -1.38 5.78 -8.73
C PHE A 242 -2.69 6.46 -8.35
N LYS A 243 -3.78 5.71 -8.26
CA LYS A 243 -5.09 6.25 -7.91
C LYS A 243 -5.72 5.47 -6.76
N ASP A 244 -6.26 6.20 -5.79
CA ASP A 244 -6.99 5.63 -4.65
C ASP A 244 -6.14 4.58 -3.89
N CYS A 245 -4.82 4.77 -3.87
CA CYS A 245 -3.88 3.83 -3.27
C CYS A 245 -3.59 4.15 -1.80
N TYR A 246 -3.23 3.12 -1.03
CA TYR A 246 -2.75 3.24 0.34
C TYR A 246 -1.26 2.92 0.39
N ILE A 247 -0.43 3.86 0.81
CA ILE A 247 1.03 3.72 0.86
C ILE A 247 1.49 3.98 2.30
N GLN A 248 2.18 3.00 2.88
CA GLN A 248 2.69 3.06 4.24
C GLN A 248 4.21 2.83 4.29
N GLY A 249 4.89 3.64 5.10
CA GLY A 249 6.30 3.43 5.44
C GLY A 249 6.86 4.46 6.40
N SER A 250 8.17 4.54 6.52
CA SER A 250 8.87 5.36 7.52
C SER A 250 9.82 6.35 6.86
N ILE A 251 11.01 5.91 6.48
CA ILE A 251 12.05 6.69 5.81
C ILE A 251 11.96 6.43 4.30
N ASP A 252 11.92 7.49 3.50
CA ASP A 252 11.98 7.47 2.04
C ASP A 252 10.98 6.49 1.41
N PHE A 253 9.79 6.37 1.99
CA PHE A 253 8.90 5.27 1.63
C PHE A 253 8.29 5.39 0.23
N ILE A 254 8.45 6.52 -0.45
CA ILE A 254 8.29 6.69 -1.90
C ILE A 254 9.58 7.31 -2.45
N PHE A 255 10.37 6.54 -3.20
CA PHE A 255 11.65 7.02 -3.71
C PHE A 255 11.93 6.53 -5.12
N GLY A 256 12.85 7.19 -5.82
CA GLY A 256 13.21 6.86 -7.20
C GLY A 256 13.23 8.09 -8.12
N ASN A 257 13.32 7.86 -9.43
CA ASN A 257 13.38 8.89 -10.46
C ASN A 257 12.20 8.78 -11.45
N GLY A 258 11.07 8.23 -11.02
CA GLY A 258 9.83 8.20 -11.81
C GLY A 258 9.30 9.59 -12.18
N ARG A 259 8.50 9.64 -13.25
CA ARG A 259 7.61 10.75 -13.62
C ARG A 259 6.19 10.30 -13.28
N SER A 260 5.74 10.63 -12.08
CA SER A 260 4.60 9.92 -11.48
C SER A 260 3.54 10.87 -10.93
N PHE A 261 2.29 10.45 -11.09
CA PHE A 261 1.11 11.17 -10.66
C PHE A 261 0.31 10.31 -9.68
N TYR A 262 0.20 10.80 -8.45
CA TYR A 262 -0.49 10.15 -7.34
C TYR A 262 -1.76 10.94 -7.05
N GLU A 263 -2.92 10.32 -7.29
CA GLU A 263 -4.23 10.94 -7.18
C GLU A 263 -5.05 10.25 -6.08
N ASN A 264 -5.64 11.03 -5.17
CA ASN A 264 -6.51 10.54 -4.10
C ASN A 264 -5.86 9.43 -3.23
N CYS A 265 -4.54 9.45 -3.10
CA CYS A 265 -3.80 8.45 -2.32
C CYS A 265 -3.70 8.83 -0.83
N GLN A 266 -3.63 7.81 0.03
CA GLN A 266 -3.33 7.95 1.45
C GLN A 266 -1.87 7.57 1.71
N LEU A 267 -1.10 8.51 2.27
CA LEU A 267 0.34 8.39 2.54
C LEU A 267 0.55 8.36 4.06
N LEU A 268 0.67 7.17 4.64
CA LEU A 268 0.70 7.01 6.10
C LEU A 268 2.09 6.65 6.62
N SER A 269 2.64 7.53 7.45
CA SER A 269 3.87 7.23 8.15
C SER A 269 3.63 6.23 9.29
N MET A 270 4.48 5.21 9.36
CA MET A 270 4.57 4.27 10.47
C MET A 270 5.84 4.48 11.31
N ALA A 271 6.49 5.65 11.19
CA ALA A 271 7.62 5.99 12.05
C ALA A 271 7.22 6.00 13.53
N ASN A 272 8.18 5.74 14.41
CA ASN A 272 7.91 5.72 15.85
C ASN A 272 7.40 7.08 16.34
N PRO A 273 6.40 7.15 17.23
CA PRO A 273 5.96 8.41 17.83
C PRO A 273 7.13 9.17 18.46
N VAL A 274 7.14 10.49 18.28
CA VAL A 274 8.15 11.39 18.84
C VAL A 274 7.53 12.14 20.01
N ALA A 275 8.25 12.24 21.14
CA ALA A 275 7.73 12.92 22.32
C ALA A 275 7.51 14.42 22.05
N PRO A 276 6.49 15.06 22.66
CA PRO A 276 6.25 16.49 22.49
C PRO A 276 7.51 17.33 22.78
N GLY A 277 7.79 18.29 21.90
CA GLY A 277 8.97 19.17 22.01
C GLY A 277 10.28 18.61 21.41
N GLN A 278 10.35 17.32 21.10
CA GLN A 278 11.51 16.74 20.41
C GLN A 278 11.54 17.13 18.94
N ARG A 279 12.74 17.45 18.43
CA ARG A 279 12.97 17.89 17.04
C ARG A 279 13.50 16.81 16.11
N SER A 280 13.75 15.60 16.62
CA SER A 280 14.28 14.49 15.83
C SER A 280 13.33 14.10 14.72
N ILE A 281 13.83 14.10 13.48
CA ILE A 281 13.12 13.59 12.32
C ILE A 281 13.41 12.11 12.18
N ASN A 282 12.36 11.31 12.01
CA ASN A 282 12.48 9.86 11.92
C ASN A 282 11.67 9.25 10.77
N GLY A 283 11.25 10.09 9.81
CA GLY A 283 10.64 9.63 8.58
C GLY A 283 10.70 10.69 7.48
N ALA A 284 10.46 10.23 6.25
CA ALA A 284 10.34 11.07 5.08
C ALA A 284 9.36 10.41 4.10
N VAL A 285 8.39 11.17 3.61
CA VAL A 285 7.39 10.65 2.65
C VAL A 285 8.06 10.35 1.32
N THR A 286 8.89 11.27 0.83
CA THR A 286 9.51 11.16 -0.49
C THR A 286 11.02 11.29 -0.49
N ALA A 287 11.68 10.61 -1.43
CA ALA A 287 13.07 10.82 -1.78
C ALA A 287 13.25 10.77 -3.30
N HIS A 288 13.00 11.90 -3.96
CA HIS A 288 13.08 11.97 -5.42
C HIS A 288 14.51 12.10 -5.92
N GLY A 289 14.83 11.33 -6.96
CA GLY A 289 16.17 11.04 -7.42
C GLY A 289 16.53 11.65 -8.77
N ARG A 290 15.95 12.80 -9.15
CA ARG A 290 16.31 13.49 -10.39
C ARG A 290 17.72 14.08 -10.34
N VAL A 291 18.53 13.75 -11.35
CA VAL A 291 19.96 14.03 -11.42
C VAL A 291 20.27 15.27 -12.25
N SER A 292 19.43 15.63 -13.23
CA SER A 292 19.70 16.79 -14.08
C SER A 292 18.45 17.60 -14.48
N LYS A 293 18.66 18.86 -14.84
CA LYS A 293 17.61 19.75 -15.40
C LYS A 293 16.95 19.20 -16.66
N GLY A 294 17.68 18.41 -17.47
CA GLY A 294 17.18 17.87 -18.74
C GLY A 294 16.19 16.71 -18.56
N GLU A 295 16.18 16.04 -17.41
CA GLU A 295 15.21 14.98 -17.13
C GLU A 295 13.83 15.59 -16.88
N ASN A 296 12.77 14.99 -17.41
CA ASN A 296 11.40 15.42 -17.11
C ASN A 296 10.71 14.51 -16.08
N THR A 297 11.41 14.17 -15.00
CA THR A 297 10.93 13.27 -13.93
C THR A 297 10.49 14.06 -12.70
N GLY A 298 9.67 13.48 -11.83
CA GLY A 298 9.10 14.19 -10.68
C GLY A 298 7.93 13.42 -10.09
N PHE A 299 7.65 13.65 -8.81
CA PHE A 299 6.46 13.14 -8.15
C PHE A 299 5.44 14.26 -7.95
N VAL A 300 4.21 14.04 -8.41
CA VAL A 300 3.08 14.93 -8.21
C VAL A 300 2.02 14.20 -7.39
N PHE A 301 1.62 14.79 -6.27
CA PHE A 301 0.56 14.29 -5.40
C PHE A 301 -0.61 15.28 -5.42
N ILE A 302 -1.79 14.81 -5.84
CA ILE A 302 -3.00 15.63 -5.93
C ILE A 302 -4.14 15.01 -5.13
N ASN A 303 -4.82 15.84 -4.33
CA ASN A 303 -5.95 15.42 -3.49
C ASN A 303 -5.59 14.27 -2.52
N CYS A 304 -4.34 14.21 -2.08
CA CYS A 304 -3.84 13.18 -1.18
C CYS A 304 -4.09 13.51 0.30
N LEU A 305 -3.89 12.51 1.15
CA LEU A 305 -3.84 12.66 2.61
C LEU A 305 -2.47 12.20 3.10
N ILE A 306 -1.81 13.00 3.96
CA ILE A 306 -0.61 12.61 4.69
C ILE A 306 -0.91 12.51 6.19
N GLY A 307 -0.69 11.33 6.75
CA GLY A 307 -1.06 10.97 8.11
C GLY A 307 -0.09 10.00 8.76
N GLY A 308 -0.45 9.51 9.95
CA GLY A 308 0.29 8.45 10.64
C GLY A 308 0.98 8.92 11.91
N ASN A 309 2.17 8.39 12.17
CA ASN A 309 2.94 8.63 13.39
C ASN A 309 4.33 9.23 13.09
N GLY A 310 5.01 9.65 14.15
CA GLY A 310 6.38 10.15 14.10
C GLY A 310 6.47 11.63 13.76
N ARG A 311 7.66 12.05 13.33
CA ARG A 311 7.93 13.41 12.88
C ARG A 311 8.69 13.33 11.57
N VAL A 312 8.06 13.78 10.50
CA VAL A 312 8.47 13.42 9.14
C VAL A 312 8.64 14.64 8.23
N TRP A 313 9.52 14.51 7.25
CA TRP A 313 9.55 15.42 6.12
C TRP A 313 8.58 14.97 5.02
N LEU A 314 8.04 15.93 4.28
CA LEU A 314 7.37 15.72 2.99
C LEU A 314 8.32 15.11 1.97
N GLY A 315 9.59 15.49 2.01
CA GLY A 315 10.60 14.85 1.17
C GLY A 315 12.02 15.27 1.47
N ARG A 316 12.96 14.49 0.96
CA ARG A 316 14.37 14.87 0.90
C ARG A 316 15.03 14.64 -0.44
N ALA A 317 16.04 15.45 -0.76
CA ALA A 317 16.62 15.53 -2.10
C ALA A 317 17.64 14.41 -2.32
N TRP A 318 17.18 13.20 -2.68
CA TRP A 318 18.10 12.08 -2.94
C TRP A 318 19.13 12.41 -4.03
N ARG A 319 18.74 13.27 -5.00
CA ARG A 319 19.62 13.81 -6.03
C ARG A 319 19.43 15.32 -6.23
N PRO A 320 20.41 16.03 -6.85
CA PRO A 320 20.47 17.49 -6.84
C PRO A 320 19.30 18.23 -7.54
N PHE A 321 18.56 17.58 -8.43
CA PHE A 321 17.44 18.17 -9.17
C PHE A 321 16.08 17.60 -8.74
N SER A 322 16.02 17.00 -7.54
CA SER A 322 14.83 16.42 -6.94
C SER A 322 13.59 17.32 -7.14
N ARG A 323 12.50 16.74 -7.64
CA ARG A 323 11.25 17.45 -7.94
C ARG A 323 10.04 16.75 -7.35
N VAL A 324 9.38 17.39 -6.41
CA VAL A 324 8.17 16.89 -5.74
C VAL A 324 7.16 18.03 -5.57
N VAL A 325 5.89 17.76 -5.89
CA VAL A 325 4.80 18.74 -5.77
C VAL A 325 3.62 18.13 -5.03
N PHE A 326 3.12 18.82 -4.01
CA PHE A 326 1.87 18.50 -3.31
C PHE A 326 0.79 19.54 -3.66
N ILE A 327 -0.37 19.07 -4.10
CA ILE A 327 -1.49 19.88 -4.60
C ILE A 327 -2.75 19.42 -3.87
N ASN A 328 -3.52 20.34 -3.28
CA ASN A 328 -4.77 20.03 -2.57
C ASN A 328 -4.63 18.89 -1.53
N THR A 329 -3.44 18.75 -0.94
CA THR A 329 -3.12 17.63 -0.05
C THR A 329 -3.40 18.02 1.39
N THR A 330 -4.10 17.17 2.13
CA THR A 330 -4.34 17.37 3.57
C THR A 330 -3.20 16.75 4.36
N MET A 331 -2.56 17.53 5.23
CA MET A 331 -1.38 17.16 6.01
C MET A 331 -1.66 17.23 7.51
N SER A 332 -1.45 16.13 8.22
CA SER A 332 -1.50 16.09 9.69
C SER A 332 -0.25 16.69 10.33
N ASP A 333 -0.27 16.86 11.66
CA ASP A 333 0.76 17.51 12.47
C ASP A 333 2.06 16.72 12.63
N ILE A 334 2.15 15.52 12.03
CA ILE A 334 3.41 14.78 11.94
C ILE A 334 4.43 15.46 11.01
N ILE A 335 3.99 16.35 10.12
CA ILE A 335 4.87 17.07 9.21
C ILE A 335 5.69 18.08 10.00
N ALA A 336 7.02 17.95 9.94
CA ALA A 336 7.93 18.89 10.56
C ALA A 336 7.75 20.30 9.96
N PRO A 337 7.86 21.39 10.74
CA PRO A 337 7.61 22.74 10.23
C PRO A 337 8.48 23.13 9.03
N GLU A 338 9.75 22.72 9.00
CA GLU A 338 10.66 22.89 7.86
C GLU A 338 10.20 22.17 6.60
N GLY A 339 9.42 21.09 6.76
CA GLY A 339 8.75 20.31 5.71
C GLY A 339 9.68 19.46 4.85
N TRP A 340 10.86 19.96 4.49
CA TRP A 340 11.71 19.39 3.45
C TRP A 340 13.17 19.42 3.87
N ASN A 341 13.99 18.51 3.32
CA ASN A 341 15.43 18.50 3.56
C ASN A 341 16.22 18.23 2.28
N ASP A 342 17.12 19.12 1.90
CA ASP A 342 17.98 19.00 0.73
C ASP A 342 19.28 18.20 0.98
N PHE A 343 19.40 17.55 2.15
CA PHE A 343 20.63 17.06 2.79
C PHE A 343 21.54 18.16 3.36
N ASN A 344 20.99 19.36 3.61
CA ASN A 344 21.73 20.52 4.07
C ASN A 344 22.88 20.87 3.10
N ASP A 345 22.59 20.83 1.81
CA ASP A 345 23.53 21.06 0.72
C ASP A 345 23.07 22.28 -0.10
N PRO A 346 23.52 23.49 0.27
CA PRO A 346 23.03 24.74 -0.33
C PRO A 346 23.25 24.85 -1.85
N THR A 347 24.10 24.00 -2.44
CA THR A 347 24.28 23.93 -3.89
C THR A 347 23.02 23.44 -4.62
N ARG A 348 22.08 22.82 -3.89
CA ARG A 348 20.84 22.25 -4.41
C ARG A 348 19.66 23.20 -4.35
N ASP A 349 19.71 24.24 -3.51
CA ASP A 349 18.62 25.21 -3.30
C ASP A 349 18.08 25.80 -4.61
N GLN A 350 18.95 25.97 -5.60
CA GLN A 350 18.62 26.56 -6.90
C GLN A 350 18.14 25.53 -7.93
N THR A 351 18.33 24.24 -7.68
CA THR A 351 18.11 23.17 -8.66
C THR A 351 16.97 22.23 -8.30
N ILE A 352 16.63 22.09 -7.01
CA ILE A 352 15.46 21.34 -6.57
C ILE A 352 14.17 22.10 -6.87
N PHE A 353 13.07 21.36 -6.99
CA PHE A 353 11.74 21.92 -7.12
C PHE A 353 10.80 21.25 -6.12
N TYR A 354 10.63 21.89 -4.97
CA TYR A 354 9.65 21.49 -3.96
C TYR A 354 8.53 22.49 -3.89
N GLY A 355 7.32 22.04 -4.25
CA GLY A 355 6.16 22.88 -4.38
C GLY A 355 4.99 22.42 -3.53
N GLU A 356 4.33 23.36 -2.85
CA GLU A 356 3.06 23.14 -2.17
C GLU A 356 2.01 24.11 -2.77
N TYR A 357 0.85 23.58 -3.18
CA TYR A 357 -0.29 24.36 -3.70
C TYR A 357 -1.57 23.96 -2.97
N ASN A 358 -2.23 24.93 -2.35
CA ASN A 358 -3.54 24.78 -1.69
C ASN A 358 -3.63 23.56 -0.75
N CYS A 359 -2.55 23.25 -0.04
CA CYS A 359 -2.52 22.19 0.98
C CYS A 359 -3.18 22.68 2.27
N SER A 360 -3.78 21.76 3.03
CA SER A 360 -4.56 22.07 4.23
C SER A 360 -4.26 21.11 5.38
N GLY A 361 -4.80 21.36 6.56
CA GLY A 361 -4.54 20.57 7.77
C GLY A 361 -3.43 21.15 8.65
N THR A 362 -3.24 20.54 9.81
CA THR A 362 -2.37 21.06 10.89
C THR A 362 -0.88 21.06 10.52
N GLY A 363 -0.44 20.20 9.60
CA GLY A 363 0.93 20.14 9.09
C GLY A 363 1.21 20.99 7.84
N ALA A 364 0.19 21.62 7.26
CA ALA A 364 0.32 22.35 5.98
C ALA A 364 0.81 23.80 6.13
N SER A 365 1.04 24.29 7.36
CA SER A 365 1.55 25.65 7.55
C SER A 365 2.91 25.83 6.89
N MET A 366 3.01 26.80 5.97
CA MET A 366 4.24 27.09 5.26
C MET A 366 5.14 28.13 5.96
N THR A 367 4.75 28.66 7.12
CA THR A 367 5.45 29.78 7.79
C THR A 367 6.90 29.49 8.15
N LEU A 368 7.22 28.22 8.44
CA LEU A 368 8.54 27.77 8.88
C LEU A 368 9.22 26.83 7.86
N ARG A 369 8.67 26.73 6.65
CA ARG A 369 9.26 25.87 5.59
C ARG A 369 10.67 26.32 5.25
N ALA A 370 11.48 25.38 4.80
CA ALA A 370 12.81 25.69 4.30
C ALA A 370 12.75 26.77 3.18
N PRO A 371 13.73 27.70 3.10
CA PRO A 371 13.65 28.86 2.21
C PRO A 371 13.58 28.55 0.71
N TYR A 372 14.08 27.39 0.29
CA TYR A 372 14.05 26.92 -1.11
C TYR A 372 12.69 26.34 -1.53
N VAL A 373 11.73 26.20 -0.60
CA VAL A 373 10.40 25.65 -0.88
C VAL A 373 9.54 26.70 -1.57
N GLN A 374 8.87 26.30 -2.64
CA GLN A 374 8.04 27.17 -3.45
C GLN A 374 6.57 27.08 -2.99
N ARG A 375 6.02 28.21 -2.55
CA ARG A 375 4.56 28.39 -2.50
C ARG A 375 4.07 28.63 -3.91
N LEU A 376 3.42 27.63 -4.50
CA LEU A 376 2.98 27.71 -5.88
C LEU A 376 1.74 28.60 -6.00
N ASN A 377 1.61 29.27 -7.14
CA ASN A 377 0.39 29.95 -7.59
C ASN A 377 -0.19 29.21 -8.81
N ASP A 378 -1.34 29.68 -9.32
CA ASP A 378 -2.06 29.04 -10.43
C ASP A 378 -1.21 28.84 -11.69
N ILE A 379 -0.29 29.78 -11.96
CA ILE A 379 0.60 29.71 -13.12
C ILE A 379 1.64 28.60 -12.92
N LEU A 380 2.33 28.61 -11.77
CA LEU A 380 3.41 27.66 -11.48
C LEU A 380 2.92 26.23 -11.27
N VAL A 381 1.70 26.06 -10.75
CA VAL A 381 1.11 24.73 -10.53
C VAL A 381 0.52 24.13 -11.81
N SER A 382 0.14 24.96 -12.81
CA SER A 382 -0.58 24.51 -14.00
C SER A 382 0.00 23.28 -14.72
N PRO A 383 1.33 23.09 -14.85
CA PRO A 383 1.88 21.91 -15.55
C PRO A 383 1.70 20.60 -14.77
N PHE A 384 1.31 20.68 -13.49
CA PHE A 384 1.20 19.57 -12.56
C PHE A 384 -0.26 19.25 -12.17
N LEU A 385 -1.25 19.99 -12.67
CA LEU A 385 -2.65 19.82 -12.24
C LEU A 385 -3.34 18.59 -12.86
N THR A 386 -2.84 18.08 -13.98
CA THR A 386 -3.50 17.02 -14.75
C THR A 386 -2.57 15.85 -15.02
N VAL A 387 -3.16 14.71 -15.39
CA VAL A 387 -2.43 13.53 -15.86
C VAL A 387 -1.59 13.79 -17.11
N SER A 388 -1.75 14.92 -17.80
CA SER A 388 -0.84 15.36 -18.86
C SER A 388 0.60 15.55 -18.33
N PHE A 389 0.80 15.78 -17.02
CA PHE A 389 2.13 15.73 -16.41
C PHE A 389 2.85 14.40 -16.64
N ILE A 390 2.15 13.29 -16.85
CA ILE A 390 2.74 11.97 -17.16
C ILE A 390 2.39 11.51 -18.58
N ASP A 391 2.00 12.44 -19.45
CA ASP A 391 1.45 12.17 -20.78
C ASP A 391 0.26 11.18 -20.73
N GLY A 392 -0.50 11.18 -19.63
CA GLY A 392 -1.54 10.19 -19.34
C GLY A 392 -2.61 10.13 -20.43
N ASP A 393 -2.89 11.24 -21.09
CA ASP A 393 -3.83 11.33 -22.22
C ASP A 393 -3.45 10.40 -23.40
N GLN A 394 -2.19 9.98 -23.49
CA GLN A 394 -1.68 9.12 -24.57
C GLN A 394 -1.74 7.62 -24.26
N TRP A 395 -1.75 7.23 -22.98
CA TRP A 395 -1.52 5.83 -22.60
C TRP A 395 -2.44 5.32 -21.49
N LEU A 396 -2.87 6.19 -20.57
CA LEU A 396 -3.66 5.80 -19.42
C LEU A 396 -5.05 5.39 -19.89
N GLN A 397 -5.41 4.14 -19.62
CA GLN A 397 -6.74 3.64 -19.93
C GLN A 397 -7.74 4.10 -18.87
N PRO A 398 -9.01 4.37 -19.23
CA PRO A 398 -10.06 4.63 -18.26
C PRO A 398 -10.16 3.49 -17.24
N TYR A 399 -10.54 3.84 -16.01
CA TYR A 399 -10.84 2.84 -14.99
C TYR A 399 -12.18 2.16 -15.33
N ASN A 400 -12.09 1.06 -16.10
CA ASN A 400 -13.18 0.13 -16.34
C ASN A 400 -13.18 -0.99 -15.29
#